data_AF-A0A959FF59-F1
#
_entry.id   AF-A0A959FF59-F1
#
_cell.length_a   1.000
_cell.length_b   1.000
_cell.length_c   1.000
_cell.angle_alpha   90.00
_cell.angle_beta   90.00
_cell.angle_gamma   90.00
#
_symmetry.space_group_name_H-M   'P 1'
#
loop_
_entity.id
_entity.type
_entity.pdbx_description
1 polymer ?
#
loop_
_entity_poly.entity_id
_entity_poly.type
_entity_poly.pdbx_seq_one_letter_code
_entity_poly.pdbx_strand_id
1 'polypeptide(L)' 'HTLISDKARVYKGGSWADRAYWLSPGTRRFLDEDKSSRTIGFRCAMIRVGAPSGNDEVSGHMYKTKRKRKDERRFK' A
#
# COMPACT_ATOMS: atom_id res chain seq x y z
N HIS A 1 -28.14 -4.73 -6.49
CA HIS A 1 -27.12 -5.44 -7.27
C HIS A 1 -26.21 -4.42 -7.95
N THR A 2 -24.92 -4.39 -7.62
CA THR A 2 -23.95 -3.49 -8.26
C THR A 2 -23.63 -4.00 -9.67
N LEU A 3 -23.49 -3.09 -10.64
CA LEU A 3 -23.12 -3.41 -12.03
C LEU A 3 -21.65 -3.87 -12.19
N ILE A 4 -20.96 -4.12 -11.08
CA ILE A 4 -19.57 -4.57 -11.06
C ILE A 4 -19.59 -6.08 -10.97
N SER A 5 -19.15 -6.73 -12.05
CA SER A 5 -18.95 -8.18 -12.10
C SER A 5 -17.75 -8.57 -11.22
N ASP A 6 -17.84 -9.73 -10.55
CA ASP A 6 -16.76 -10.28 -9.72
C ASP A 6 -15.46 -10.60 -10.49
N LYS A 7 -15.53 -10.59 -11.83
CA LYS A 7 -14.38 -10.78 -12.72
C LYS A 7 -13.51 -9.52 -12.88
N ALA A 8 -14.02 -8.35 -12.50
CA ALA A 8 -13.29 -7.10 -12.64
C ALA A 8 -12.24 -6.95 -11.54
N ARG A 9 -10.96 -6.87 -11.92
CA ARG A 9 -9.83 -6.64 -11.01
C ARG A 9 -9.42 -5.18 -11.00
N VAL A 10 -9.11 -4.67 -9.82
CA VAL A 10 -8.56 -3.33 -9.64
C VAL A 10 -7.06 -3.35 -9.84
N TYR A 11 -6.56 -2.47 -10.70
CA TYR A 11 -5.13 -2.20 -10.83
C TYR A 11 -4.86 -0.72 -10.54
N LYS A 12 -3.64 -0.45 -10.06
CA LYS A 12 -3.21 0.84 -9.50
C LYS A 12 -1.82 1.22 -10.01
N GLY A 13 -1.48 2.49 -9.82
CA GLY A 13 -0.29 3.10 -10.40
C GLY A 13 -0.60 3.71 -11.76
N GLY A 14 0.42 4.24 -12.43
CA GLY A 14 0.36 4.65 -13.83
C GLY A 14 1.37 3.87 -14.65
N SER A 15 1.04 3.67 -15.92
CA SER A 15 1.95 3.16 -16.92
C SER A 15 2.70 4.28 -17.62
N TRP A 16 3.68 3.93 -18.45
CA TRP A 16 4.41 4.88 -19.28
C TRP A 16 3.53 5.64 -20.29
N ALA A 17 2.34 5.12 -20.59
CA ALA A 17 1.39 5.72 -21.52
C ALA A 17 0.26 6.49 -20.82
N ASP A 18 0.24 6.51 -19.48
CA ASP A 18 -0.83 7.14 -18.71
C ASP A 18 -0.56 8.63 -18.45
N ARG A 19 -1.63 9.43 -18.49
CA ARG A 19 -1.61 10.83 -18.02
C ARG A 19 -1.48 10.91 -16.51
N ALA A 20 -0.97 12.06 -16.02
CA ALA A 20 -0.71 12.31 -14.59
C ALA A 20 -1.92 12.09 -13.67
N TYR A 21 -3.16 12.27 -14.15
CA TYR A 21 -4.39 11.98 -13.41
C TYR A 21 -4.43 10.54 -12.84
N TRP A 22 -3.85 9.58 -13.56
CA TRP A 22 -3.83 8.17 -13.16
C TRP A 22 -2.74 7.84 -12.13
N LEU A 23 -1.82 8.77 -11.86
CA LEU A 23 -0.77 8.62 -10.85
C LEU A 23 -1.25 8.96 -9.43
N SER A 24 -2.44 9.55 -9.30
CA SER A 24 -3.02 9.84 -7.98
C SER A 24 -3.43 8.55 -7.25
N PRO A 25 -3.10 8.40 -5.95
CA PRO A 25 -3.44 7.21 -5.18
C PRO A 25 -4.96 7.00 -5.03
N GLY A 26 -5.77 8.04 -5.21
CA GLY A 26 -7.24 7.94 -5.17
C GLY A 26 -7.85 7.25 -6.40
N THR A 27 -7.20 7.34 -7.56
CA THR A 27 -7.81 6.95 -8.84
C THR A 27 -7.81 5.43 -9.05
N ARG A 28 -8.98 4.79 -9.17
CA ARG A 28 -9.11 3.33 -9.36
C ARG A 28 -9.45 3.00 -10.81
N ARG A 29 -8.77 2.00 -11.38
CA ARG A 29 -9.06 1.45 -12.71
C ARG A 29 -9.37 -0.03 -12.61
N PHE A 30 -10.12 -0.52 -13.57
CA PHE A 30 -10.63 -1.88 -13.60
C PHE A 30 -10.30 -2.51 -14.94
N LEU A 31 -9.88 -3.77 -14.91
CA LEU A 31 -9.74 -4.61 -16.09
C LEU A 31 -10.34 -5.98 -15.76
N ASP A 32 -10.90 -6.63 -16.76
CA ASP A 32 -11.36 -8.01 -16.65
C ASP A 32 -10.18 -8.95 -16.39
N GLU A 33 -10.35 -9.96 -15.55
CA GLU A 33 -9.25 -10.85 -15.14
C GLU A 33 -8.63 -11.66 -16.29
N ASP A 34 -9.42 -11.96 -17.32
CA ASP A 34 -8.98 -12.71 -18.51
C ASP A 34 -8.31 -11.83 -19.58
N LYS A 35 -8.20 -10.52 -19.36
CA LYS A 35 -7.62 -9.57 -20.33
C LYS A 35 -6.20 -9.18 -19.97
N SER A 36 -5.32 -9.21 -20.96
CA SER A 36 -3.94 -8.74 -20.84
C SER A 36 -3.77 -7.33 -21.42
N SER A 37 -2.78 -6.59 -20.90
CA SER A 37 -2.41 -5.28 -21.42
C SER A 37 -0.91 -5.07 -21.28
N ARG A 38 -0.27 -4.54 -22.33
CA ARG A 38 1.17 -4.21 -22.33
C ARG A 38 1.58 -3.20 -21.26
N THR A 39 0.62 -2.45 -20.72
CA THR A 39 0.86 -1.36 -19.76
C THR A 39 0.67 -1.80 -18.30
N ILE A 40 0.29 -3.05 -18.07
CA ILE A 40 -0.06 -3.58 -16.74
C ILE A 40 0.89 -4.73 -16.40
N GLY A 41 1.37 -4.74 -15.16
CA GLY A 41 2.22 -5.80 -14.60
C GLY A 41 1.88 -6.07 -13.14
N PHE A 42 2.68 -6.88 -12.47
CA PHE A 42 2.46 -7.28 -11.07
C PHE A 42 3.55 -6.75 -10.13
N ARG A 43 3.20 -6.63 -8.85
CA ARG A 43 4.17 -6.45 -7.76
C ARG A 43 3.86 -7.45 -6.66
N CYS A 44 4.90 -8.06 -6.12
CA CYS A 44 4.77 -9.00 -5.03
C CYS A 44 4.48 -8.24 -3.72
N ALA A 45 3.55 -8.76 -2.92
CA ALA A 45 3.26 -8.26 -1.59
C ALA A 45 3.51 -9.38 -0.58
N MET A 46 4.05 -9.02 0.59
CA MET A 46 4.36 -9.94 1.68
C MET A 46 3.76 -9.40 2.98
N ILE A 47 3.31 -10.29 3.87
CA ILE A 47 2.67 -9.91 5.15
C ILE A 47 3.73 -9.42 6.15
N ARG A 48 4.79 -10.20 6.36
CA ARG A 48 5.96 -9.89 7.20
C ARG A 48 7.07 -10.86 6.81
N VAL A 49 8.32 -10.37 6.66
CA VAL A 49 9.48 -11.24 6.37
C VAL A 49 10.03 -11.90 7.63
N GLY A 50 9.97 -11.22 8.79
CA GLY A 50 10.48 -11.73 10.07
C GLY A 50 11.93 -11.32 10.35
N ALA A 51 12.39 -11.49 11.59
CA ALA A 51 13.80 -11.33 11.92
C ALA A 51 14.58 -12.60 11.55
N PRO A 52 15.88 -12.50 11.23
CA PRO A 52 16.69 -13.68 10.88
C PRO A 52 16.68 -14.75 11.98
N SER A 53 16.52 -14.33 13.23
CA SER A 53 16.49 -15.12 14.47
C SER A 53 15.12 -15.72 14.81
N GLY A 54 14.03 -15.32 14.13
CA GLY A 54 12.68 -15.84 14.40
C GLY A 54 11.58 -14.77 14.43
N ASN A 55 10.34 -15.22 14.60
CA ASN A 55 9.16 -14.35 14.62
C ASN A 55 9.02 -13.52 15.90
N ASP A 56 9.71 -13.92 16.96
CA ASP A 56 9.64 -13.29 18.29
C ASP A 56 10.45 -11.99 18.38
N GLU A 57 11.36 -11.76 17.43
CA GLU A 57 12.19 -10.57 17.41
C GLU A 57 11.69 -9.52 16.39
N VAL A 58 11.83 -8.25 16.76
CA VAL A 58 11.41 -7.12 15.93
C VAL A 58 12.45 -6.91 14.84
N SER A 59 12.15 -7.36 13.62
CA SER A 59 12.90 -6.99 12.42
C SER A 59 12.59 -5.56 12.00
N GLY A 60 13.63 -4.74 11.86
CA GLY A 60 13.52 -3.39 11.28
C GLY A 60 14.50 -2.39 11.89
N HIS A 61 14.66 -1.25 11.24
CA HIS A 61 15.41 -0.13 11.81
C HIS A 61 14.61 0.50 12.97
N MET A 62 15.14 0.41 14.18
CA MET A 62 14.54 0.98 15.38
C MET A 62 14.70 2.50 15.37
N TYR A 63 13.78 3.21 14.71
CA TYR A 63 13.76 4.66 14.72
C TYR A 63 13.49 5.13 16.17
N LYS A 64 14.45 5.84 16.76
CA LYS A 64 14.31 6.40 18.11
C LYS A 64 13.18 7.43 18.11
N THR A 65 11.97 7.03 18.51
CA THR A 65 10.88 7.97 18.75
C THR A 65 11.29 8.86 19.92
N LYS A 66 11.48 10.17 19.68
CA LYS A 66 11.70 11.13 20.77
C LYS A 66 10.48 11.10 21.68
N ARG A 67 10.66 10.59 22.90
CA ARG A 67 9.63 10.58 23.95
C ARG A 67 9.20 12.04 24.19
N LYS A 68 7.95 12.41 23.87
CA LYS A 68 7.44 13.75 24.23
C LYS A 68 7.46 13.85 25.75
N ARG A 69 8.23 14.81 26.29
CA ARG A 69 8.24 15.15 27.70
C ARG A 69 6.83 15.63 28.07
N LYS A 70 6.20 14.96 29.04
CA LYS A 70 4.88 15.34 29.56
C LYS A 70 5.11 16.55 30.46
N ASP A 71 5.01 17.76 29.91
CA ASP A 71 4.94 18.95 30.76
C ASP A 71 3.55 18.95 31.42
N GLU A 72 3.53 18.53 32.69
CA GLU A 72 2.36 18.67 33.56
C GLU A 72 2.05 20.15 33.72
N ARG A 73 1.08 20.62 32.95
CA ARG A 73 0.44 21.91 33.19
C ARG A 73 -0.30 21.80 34.52
N ARG A 74 0.38 22.16 35.61
CA ARG A 74 -0.25 22.47 36.90
C ARG A 74 -1.13 23.69 36.69
N PHE A 75 -2.43 23.48 36.62
CA PHE A 75 -3.39 24.57 36.80
C PHE A 75 -3.43 24.94 38.28
N LYS A 76 -3.34 26.24 38.54
CA LYS A 76 -3.38 26.86 39.87
C LYS A 76 -4.81 27.23 40.21
#